data_AF-A0A970L7T0-F1
#
_entry.id   AF-A0A970L7T0-F1
#
_cell.length_a   1.000
_cell.length_b   1.000
_cell.length_c   1.000
_cell.angle_alpha   90.00
_cell.angle_beta   90.00
_cell.angle_gamma   90.00
#
_symmetry.space_group_name_H-M   'P 1'
#
loop_
_entity.id
_entity.type
_entity.pdbx_description
1 polymer ?
#
loop_
_entity_poly.entity_id
_entity_poly.type
_entity_poly.pdbx_seq_one_letter_code
_entity_poly.pdbx_strand_id
1 'polypeptide(L)'
;MTQSKALAILKSGRNVFLTGSAGAGKTYVLNQYIKYLKEHKVGVAVTASTGIAATHMNGQTIHSWSGIGIRDEVSVRHLSNLKEKKYFREKMEQVKVLVIDEISMLHRNQLDLVNRVLKFFKENEMAFGGIQVVFSGDFFQLPPIGNEEETSRQKFAFMSDAWLEAEPVICYLTEQHRQSENDLNLILNEIRNGEVTQKSIDLLESRVEFHPDEGEQETKLFTHNADVDRINHMFLEQIGSASRFFPAKVKGNEALIEMLKKSVLALDNLELKTGAQVMFVKNNYEVGYVNGTLGRISGFTDKGHPLVKTFDNDLIEAKPETWAIEDESGKPLASFVQVPLRLAWAITVHKSQGMTLDKAMIDLSRAFEKGQGYVALSRLRDLQGLKLRGLNQTALEVDELAMRADKRFRELSQEWDDSLEEKSLEGEFRSFILYSGGIVDKRELAKQKEKIAMKGKAEKVSTYQHTKNLVLQGMGIEEMAEKRGLTKGTVLSHLIRISETDKEIDLERFRPSQELIDKVREAVAKQGSVEKPSLTRILSDLKKSMSSVSHLKIGFDEIKQAQIFLNRD
;
A
#
# COMPACT_ATOMS: atom_id res chain seq x y z
N MET A 1 -0.82 8.71 28.40
CA MET A 1 0.32 7.79 28.29
C MET A 1 1.37 8.31 27.30
N THR A 2 2.65 8.19 27.68
CA THR A 2 3.79 8.56 26.83
C THR A 2 4.08 7.49 25.76
N GLN A 3 4.79 7.86 24.71
CA GLN A 3 5.20 6.93 23.66
C GLN A 3 6.10 5.79 24.17
N SER A 4 6.96 6.08 25.16
CA SER A 4 7.88 5.10 25.75
C SER A 4 7.14 4.03 26.56
N LYS A 5 6.14 4.44 27.36
CA LYS A 5 5.27 3.51 28.12
C LYS A 5 4.45 2.63 27.17
N ALA A 6 3.84 3.22 26.13
CA ALA A 6 3.11 2.44 25.12
C ALA A 6 4.02 1.42 24.40
N LEU A 7 5.25 1.80 24.06
CA LEU A 7 6.24 0.89 23.47
C LEU A 7 6.64 -0.24 24.43
N ALA A 8 6.71 0.02 25.73
CA ALA A 8 6.98 -1.02 26.73
C ALA A 8 5.84 -2.06 26.77
N ILE A 9 4.58 -1.62 26.81
CA ILE A 9 3.42 -2.53 26.79
C ILE A 9 3.41 -3.38 25.51
N LEU A 10 3.67 -2.78 24.35
CA LEU A 10 3.77 -3.50 23.08
C LEU A 10 4.81 -4.62 23.14
N LYS A 11 5.99 -4.34 23.72
CA LYS A 11 7.08 -5.32 23.85
C LYS A 11 6.77 -6.47 24.80
N SER A 12 5.79 -6.32 25.70
CA SER A 12 5.38 -7.37 26.63
C SER A 12 4.58 -8.49 25.96
N GLY A 13 4.22 -8.34 24.68
CA GLY A 13 3.47 -9.34 23.91
C GLY A 13 1.96 -9.27 24.11
N ARG A 14 1.46 -8.30 24.88
CA ARG A 14 0.02 -8.06 25.07
C ARG A 14 -0.63 -7.57 23.78
N ASN A 15 -1.90 -7.91 23.59
CA ASN A 15 -2.71 -7.25 22.58
C ASN A 15 -2.88 -5.79 22.98
N VAL A 16 -2.80 -4.88 22.01
CA VAL A 16 -2.80 -3.44 22.29
C VAL A 16 -3.72 -2.72 21.31
N PHE A 17 -4.46 -1.74 21.82
CA PHE A 17 -5.05 -0.69 21.02
C PHE A 17 -4.30 0.62 21.24
N LEU A 18 -3.53 1.04 20.25
CA LEU A 18 -2.78 2.28 20.25
C LEU A 18 -3.59 3.40 19.61
N THR A 19 -4.10 4.31 20.44
CA THR A 19 -4.98 5.42 20.04
C THR A 19 -4.46 6.76 20.51
N GLY A 20 -5.13 7.83 20.08
CA GLY A 20 -4.78 9.22 20.35
C GLY A 20 -5.19 10.10 19.18
N SER A 21 -5.19 11.42 19.37
CA SER A 21 -5.54 12.38 18.32
C SER A 21 -4.62 12.26 17.10
N ALA A 22 -5.03 12.91 16.00
CA ALA A 22 -4.15 13.11 14.87
C ALA A 22 -2.83 13.77 15.33
N GLY A 23 -1.69 13.27 14.87
CA GLY A 23 -0.39 13.84 15.24
C GLY A 23 0.22 13.39 16.58
N ALA A 24 -0.47 12.53 17.36
CA ALA A 24 0.04 12.01 18.65
C ALA A 24 1.26 11.04 18.54
N GLY A 25 1.70 10.73 17.32
CA GLY A 25 2.86 9.86 17.08
C GLY A 25 2.59 8.35 17.12
N LYS A 26 1.33 7.92 16.92
CA LYS A 26 0.94 6.49 16.81
C LYS A 26 1.86 5.72 15.84
N THR A 27 1.98 6.21 14.60
CA THR A 27 2.83 5.59 13.56
C THR A 27 4.30 5.54 13.96
N TYR A 28 4.81 6.52 14.73
CA TYR A 28 6.18 6.50 15.23
C TYR A 28 6.39 5.34 16.20
N VAL A 29 5.50 5.18 17.19
CA VAL A 29 5.55 4.06 18.15
C VAL A 29 5.47 2.71 17.44
N LEU A 30 4.55 2.56 16.47
CA LEU A 30 4.45 1.33 15.67
C LEU A 30 5.73 1.04 14.91
N ASN A 31 6.35 2.05 14.27
CA ASN A 31 7.60 1.88 13.54
C ASN A 31 8.76 1.47 14.45
N GLN A 32 8.84 2.03 15.66
CA GLN A 32 9.84 1.61 16.66
C GLN A 32 9.60 0.14 17.08
N TYR A 33 8.33 -0.25 17.28
CA TYR A 33 8.01 -1.62 17.65
C TYR A 33 8.29 -2.63 16.52
N ILE A 34 7.90 -2.32 15.29
CA ILE A 34 8.19 -3.14 14.10
C ILE A 34 9.70 -3.30 13.91
N LYS A 35 10.48 -2.22 14.09
CA LYS A 35 11.94 -2.29 14.05
C LYS A 35 12.47 -3.24 15.12
N TYR A 36 12.00 -3.09 16.36
CA TYR A 36 12.36 -3.98 17.47
C TYR A 36 12.08 -5.45 17.15
N LEU A 37 10.90 -5.79 16.63
CA LEU A 37 10.55 -7.17 16.24
C LEU A 37 11.46 -7.72 15.13
N LYS A 38 11.77 -6.90 14.11
CA LYS A 38 12.69 -7.28 13.02
C LYS A 38 14.12 -7.53 13.53
N GLU A 39 14.59 -6.72 14.46
CA GLU A 39 15.88 -6.92 15.13
C GLU A 39 15.91 -8.24 15.90
N HIS A 40 14.80 -8.66 16.49
CA HIS A 40 14.65 -9.93 17.23
C HIS A 40 14.19 -11.10 16.35
N LYS A 41 14.14 -10.94 15.02
CA LYS A 41 13.65 -11.95 14.06
C LYS A 41 12.23 -12.50 14.34
N VAL A 42 11.39 -11.70 14.97
CA VAL A 42 9.98 -12.05 15.19
C VAL A 42 9.17 -11.70 13.94
N GLY A 43 8.38 -12.66 13.45
CA GLY A 43 7.54 -12.48 12.27
C GLY A 43 6.40 -11.49 12.53
N VAL A 44 6.45 -10.33 11.87
CA VAL A 44 5.45 -9.27 11.98
C VAL A 44 4.75 -9.04 10.64
N ALA A 45 3.42 -9.07 10.65
CA ALA A 45 2.58 -8.64 9.55
C ALA A 45 2.12 -7.21 9.80
N VAL A 46 2.41 -6.31 8.86
CA VAL A 46 1.98 -4.91 8.92
C VAL A 46 0.85 -4.71 7.94
N THR A 47 -0.31 -4.31 8.45
CA THR A 47 -1.52 -4.13 7.67
C THR A 47 -2.24 -2.84 8.00
N ALA A 48 -3.11 -2.39 7.10
CA ALA A 48 -4.05 -1.31 7.37
C ALA A 48 -5.40 -1.56 6.71
N SER A 49 -6.41 -0.78 7.07
CA SER A 49 -7.75 -0.84 6.48
C SER A 49 -7.81 -0.36 5.03
N THR A 50 -6.92 0.55 4.61
CA THR A 50 -6.86 1.09 3.23
C THR A 50 -5.48 0.95 2.60
N GLY A 51 -5.42 0.95 1.26
CA GLY A 51 -4.17 0.80 0.51
C GLY A 51 -3.17 1.94 0.72
N ILE A 52 -3.67 3.17 0.90
CA ILE A 52 -2.85 4.37 1.17
C ILE A 52 -2.16 4.22 2.52
N ALA A 53 -2.94 3.96 3.58
CA ALA A 53 -2.43 3.76 4.94
C ALA A 53 -1.46 2.57 5.01
N ALA A 54 -1.80 1.45 4.35
CA ALA A 54 -0.95 0.27 4.33
C ALA A 54 0.43 0.58 3.75
N THR A 55 0.51 1.46 2.75
CA THR A 55 1.80 1.82 2.17
C THR A 55 2.65 2.66 3.10
N HIS A 56 2.06 3.61 3.81
CA HIS A 56 2.83 4.46 4.73
C HIS A 56 3.62 3.64 5.77
N MET A 57 3.18 2.40 6.05
CA MET A 57 3.87 1.46 6.92
C MET A 57 4.65 0.34 6.20
N ASN A 58 4.82 0.42 4.88
CA ASN A 58 5.37 -0.65 4.02
C ASN A 58 4.67 -2.01 4.23
N GLY A 59 3.35 -1.97 4.46
CA GLY A 59 2.48 -3.13 4.62
C GLY A 59 1.55 -3.33 3.42
N GLN A 60 0.52 -4.14 3.62
CA GLN A 60 -0.56 -4.37 2.64
C GLN A 60 -1.93 -4.26 3.33
N THR A 61 -3.01 -4.14 2.58
CA THR A 61 -4.35 -4.09 3.19
C THR A 61 -4.68 -5.37 3.94
N ILE A 62 -5.36 -5.26 5.07
CA ILE A 62 -5.74 -6.42 5.90
C ILE A 62 -6.56 -7.44 5.11
N HIS A 63 -7.44 -7.00 4.20
CA HIS A 63 -8.26 -7.85 3.34
C HIS A 63 -7.43 -8.79 2.45
N SER A 64 -6.40 -8.24 1.80
CA SER A 64 -5.47 -9.00 0.96
C SER A 64 -4.54 -9.87 1.80
N TRP A 65 -4.10 -9.37 2.96
CA TRP A 65 -3.23 -10.15 3.84
C TRP A 65 -3.94 -11.37 4.43
N SER A 66 -5.18 -11.22 4.88
CA SER A 66 -5.96 -12.30 5.48
C SER A 66 -6.62 -13.23 4.46
N GLY A 67 -6.63 -12.87 3.17
CA GLY A 67 -7.25 -13.69 2.12
C GLY A 67 -8.78 -13.69 2.14
N ILE A 68 -9.40 -12.76 2.89
CA ILE A 68 -10.87 -12.59 2.92
C ILE A 68 -11.37 -11.78 1.72
N GLY A 69 -10.53 -10.93 1.13
CA GLY A 69 -10.96 -10.05 0.03
C GLY A 69 -12.09 -9.12 0.44
N ILE A 70 -13.11 -8.97 -0.41
CA ILE A 70 -14.31 -8.16 -0.15
C ILE A 70 -15.49 -8.99 0.38
N ARG A 71 -15.22 -10.16 0.98
CA ARG A 71 -16.28 -11.09 1.40
C ARG A 71 -16.85 -10.68 2.76
N ASP A 72 -18.17 -10.84 2.90
CA ASP A 72 -18.88 -10.69 4.17
C ASP A 72 -18.87 -11.97 5.01
N GLU A 73 -18.58 -13.12 4.38
CA GLU A 73 -18.49 -14.41 5.04
C GLU A 73 -17.34 -15.27 4.50
N VAL A 74 -16.80 -16.12 5.36
CA VAL A 74 -15.75 -17.08 5.02
C VAL A 74 -16.16 -18.49 5.42
N SER A 75 -16.34 -19.36 4.42
CA SER A 75 -16.65 -20.77 4.64
C SER A 75 -15.42 -21.59 5.00
N VAL A 76 -15.62 -22.73 5.68
CA VAL A 76 -14.53 -23.68 5.98
C VAL A 76 -13.85 -24.16 4.70
N ARG A 77 -14.62 -24.37 3.62
CA ARG A 77 -14.08 -24.74 2.30
C ARG A 77 -13.10 -23.69 1.76
N HIS A 78 -13.45 -22.40 1.86
CA HIS A 78 -12.55 -21.30 1.46
C HIS A 78 -11.25 -21.32 2.27
N LEU A 79 -11.35 -21.52 3.59
CA LEU A 79 -10.18 -21.60 4.47
C LEU A 79 -9.28 -22.79 4.11
N SER A 80 -9.86 -23.97 3.86
CA SER A 80 -9.12 -25.15 3.41
C SER A 80 -8.39 -24.90 2.09
N ASN A 81 -9.07 -24.30 1.10
CA ASN A 81 -8.44 -23.93 -0.18
C ASN A 81 -7.28 -22.94 0.00
N LEU A 82 -7.41 -21.97 0.91
CA LEU A 82 -6.30 -21.06 1.25
C LEU A 82 -5.13 -21.80 1.92
N LYS A 83 -5.43 -22.80 2.78
CA LYS A 83 -4.41 -23.59 3.50
C LYS A 83 -3.63 -24.52 2.57
N GLU A 84 -4.19 -24.91 1.42
CA GLU A 84 -3.48 -25.64 0.36
C GLU A 84 -2.43 -24.79 -0.36
N LYS A 85 -2.61 -23.45 -0.40
CA LYS A 85 -1.64 -22.54 -1.02
C LYS A 85 -0.40 -22.42 -0.12
N LYS A 86 0.70 -23.09 -0.51
CA LYS A 86 1.97 -23.13 0.24
C LYS A 86 2.42 -21.76 0.77
N TYR A 87 2.50 -20.76 -0.10
CA TYR A 87 2.89 -19.39 0.28
C TYR A 87 1.99 -18.82 1.39
N PHE A 88 0.68 -19.03 1.29
CA PHE A 88 -0.27 -18.50 2.26
C PHE A 88 -0.15 -19.21 3.61
N ARG A 89 0.00 -20.55 3.59
CA ARG A 89 0.28 -21.36 4.78
C ARG A 89 1.54 -20.90 5.50
N GLU A 90 2.67 -20.82 4.79
CA GLU A 90 3.95 -20.39 5.36
C GLU A 90 3.85 -18.98 5.96
N LYS A 91 3.21 -18.04 5.27
CA LYS A 91 2.94 -16.69 5.78
C LYS A 91 2.14 -16.72 7.09
N MET A 92 1.08 -17.52 7.16
CA MET A 92 0.24 -17.63 8.35
C MET A 92 0.95 -18.38 9.49
N GLU A 93 1.84 -19.32 9.23
CA GLU A 93 2.64 -19.99 10.26
C GLU A 93 3.69 -19.04 10.87
N GLN A 94 4.36 -18.27 10.01
CA GLN A 94 5.47 -17.37 10.38
C GLN A 94 5.02 -16.13 11.15
N VAL A 95 3.79 -15.64 10.95
CA VAL A 95 3.32 -14.44 11.67
C VAL A 95 3.15 -14.73 13.16
N LYS A 96 3.73 -13.86 14.00
CA LYS A 96 3.61 -13.85 15.47
C LYS A 96 3.02 -12.55 16.01
N VAL A 97 3.08 -11.48 15.20
CA VAL A 97 2.48 -10.19 15.50
C VAL A 97 1.73 -9.69 14.29
N LEU A 98 0.47 -9.28 14.46
CA LEU A 98 -0.33 -8.60 13.44
C LEU A 98 -0.58 -7.15 13.86
N VAL A 99 -0.11 -6.21 13.05
CA VAL A 99 -0.41 -4.78 13.19
C VAL A 99 -1.53 -4.41 12.23
N ILE A 100 -2.59 -3.76 12.73
CA ILE A 100 -3.71 -3.24 11.94
C ILE A 100 -3.83 -1.73 12.19
N ASP A 101 -3.31 -0.93 11.28
CA ASP A 101 -3.42 0.53 11.31
C ASP A 101 -4.71 1.04 10.66
N GLU A 102 -5.12 2.27 11.00
CA GLU A 102 -6.39 2.88 10.61
C GLU A 102 -7.60 1.97 10.90
N ILE A 103 -7.64 1.38 12.09
CA ILE A 103 -8.69 0.45 12.54
C ILE A 103 -10.09 1.08 12.53
N SER A 104 -10.20 2.41 12.53
CA SER A 104 -11.49 3.13 12.50
C SER A 104 -12.32 2.83 11.26
N MET A 105 -11.67 2.54 10.13
CA MET A 105 -12.33 2.20 8.86
C MET A 105 -12.54 0.69 8.67
N LEU A 106 -12.10 -0.15 9.61
CA LEU A 106 -12.31 -1.59 9.52
C LEU A 106 -13.66 -1.96 10.13
N HIS A 107 -14.52 -2.61 9.35
CA HIS A 107 -15.83 -3.05 9.81
C HIS A 107 -15.71 -4.18 10.84
N ARG A 108 -16.59 -4.22 11.86
CA ARG A 108 -16.57 -5.26 12.91
C ARG A 108 -16.57 -6.68 12.34
N ASN A 109 -17.43 -6.94 11.36
CA ASN A 109 -17.53 -8.25 10.69
C ASN A 109 -16.20 -8.64 10.04
N GLN A 110 -15.50 -7.68 9.43
CA GLN A 110 -14.20 -7.96 8.81
C GLN A 110 -13.15 -8.31 9.85
N LEU A 111 -13.18 -7.66 11.02
CA LEU A 111 -12.30 -8.01 12.14
C LEU A 111 -12.59 -9.42 12.67
N ASP A 112 -13.87 -9.79 12.81
CA ASP A 112 -14.30 -11.13 13.22
C ASP A 112 -13.88 -12.21 12.21
N LEU A 113 -13.97 -11.92 10.90
CA LEU A 113 -13.47 -12.80 9.86
C LEU A 113 -11.94 -13.00 9.93
N VAL A 114 -11.18 -11.93 10.19
CA VAL A 114 -9.72 -12.04 10.36
C VAL A 114 -9.37 -12.93 11.56
N ASN A 115 -10.07 -12.77 12.68
CA ASN A 115 -9.93 -13.63 13.86
C ASN A 115 -10.18 -15.10 13.51
N ARG A 116 -11.30 -15.38 12.83
CA ARG A 116 -11.66 -16.74 12.38
C ARG A 116 -10.62 -17.35 11.45
N VAL A 117 -10.10 -16.59 10.49
CA VAL A 117 -9.01 -17.05 9.61
C VAL A 117 -7.81 -17.46 10.46
N LEU A 118 -7.38 -16.64 11.40
CA LEU A 118 -6.20 -16.94 12.19
C LEU A 118 -6.40 -18.12 13.14
N LYS A 119 -7.55 -18.24 13.80
CA LYS A 119 -7.88 -19.44 14.62
C LYS A 119 -7.76 -20.73 13.80
N PHE A 120 -8.31 -20.74 12.59
CA PHE A 120 -8.24 -21.89 11.69
C PHE A 120 -6.80 -22.24 11.25
N PHE A 121 -6.00 -21.23 10.90
CA PHE A 121 -4.63 -21.46 10.43
C PHE A 121 -3.65 -21.80 11.56
N LYS A 122 -3.88 -21.26 12.76
CA LYS A 122 -3.06 -21.53 13.95
C LYS A 122 -3.50 -22.78 14.71
N GLU A 123 -4.67 -23.32 14.38
CA GLU A 123 -5.30 -24.43 15.10
C GLU A 123 -5.38 -24.13 16.61
N ASN A 124 -5.76 -22.89 16.91
CA ASN A 124 -5.79 -22.34 18.25
C ASN A 124 -7.02 -21.44 18.40
N GLU A 125 -7.87 -21.73 19.39
CA GLU A 125 -9.12 -21.02 19.64
C GLU A 125 -8.95 -19.70 20.41
N MET A 126 -7.75 -19.41 20.92
CA MET A 126 -7.44 -18.10 21.49
C MET A 126 -7.65 -16.99 20.44
N ALA A 127 -7.90 -15.77 20.91
CA ALA A 127 -8.04 -14.60 20.06
C ALA A 127 -6.91 -14.53 19.02
N PHE A 128 -7.28 -14.40 17.76
CA PHE A 128 -6.41 -14.35 16.58
C PHE A 128 -5.44 -15.53 16.48
N GLY A 129 -5.83 -16.71 16.97
CA GLY A 129 -4.96 -17.89 16.97
C GLY A 129 -3.78 -17.79 17.92
N GLY A 130 -3.87 -16.95 18.95
CA GLY A 130 -2.84 -16.77 19.98
C GLY A 130 -1.64 -15.93 19.56
N ILE A 131 -1.71 -15.24 18.41
CA ILE A 131 -0.70 -14.23 18.06
C ILE A 131 -0.98 -12.92 18.78
N GLN A 132 0.03 -12.07 18.90
CA GLN A 132 -0.20 -10.70 19.36
C GLN A 132 -0.87 -9.89 18.26
N VAL A 133 -1.90 -9.12 18.62
CA VAL A 133 -2.54 -8.15 17.72
C VAL A 133 -2.39 -6.74 18.26
N VAL A 134 -1.98 -5.83 17.38
CA VAL A 134 -1.81 -4.42 17.67
C VAL A 134 -2.74 -3.63 16.75
N PHE A 135 -3.82 -3.12 17.32
CA PHE A 135 -4.72 -2.18 16.65
C PHE A 135 -4.16 -0.77 16.78
N SER A 136 -4.25 0.02 15.71
CA SER A 136 -3.98 1.45 15.78
C SER A 136 -4.95 2.26 14.94
N GLY A 137 -5.31 3.45 15.43
CA GLY A 137 -6.22 4.35 14.74
C GLY A 137 -6.81 5.39 15.68
N ASP A 138 -7.84 6.08 15.21
CA ASP A 138 -8.60 7.07 15.98
C ASP A 138 -10.07 7.00 15.54
N PHE A 139 -10.97 6.53 16.42
CA PHE A 139 -12.39 6.31 16.06
C PHE A 139 -13.21 7.60 15.86
N PHE A 140 -12.62 8.76 16.12
CA PHE A 140 -13.17 10.06 15.72
C PHE A 140 -12.92 10.40 14.25
N GLN A 141 -12.02 9.67 13.58
CA GLN A 141 -11.89 9.73 12.12
C GLN A 141 -13.08 9.03 11.45
N LEU A 142 -13.01 8.85 10.13
CA LEU A 142 -14.10 8.23 9.38
C LEU A 142 -14.39 6.80 9.89
N PRO A 143 -15.67 6.46 10.08
CA PRO A 143 -16.11 5.11 10.38
C PRO A 143 -15.94 4.18 9.16
N PRO A 144 -16.15 2.87 9.32
CA PRO A 144 -16.18 1.95 8.20
C PRO A 144 -17.29 2.32 7.23
N ILE A 145 -17.04 2.16 5.92
CA ILE A 145 -18.08 2.29 4.90
C ILE A 145 -19.02 1.09 5.06
N GLY A 146 -20.30 1.37 5.31
CA GLY A 146 -21.36 0.37 5.48
C GLY A 146 -22.61 0.78 4.72
N ASN A 147 -23.69 0.02 4.88
CA ASN A 147 -24.98 0.37 4.29
C ASN A 147 -25.57 1.62 4.99
N GLU A 148 -26.37 2.43 4.27
CA GLU A 148 -26.96 3.66 4.84
C GLU A 148 -27.83 3.40 6.08
N GLU A 149 -28.42 2.20 6.18
CA GLU A 149 -29.24 1.78 7.31
C GLU A 149 -28.44 1.24 8.50
N GLU A 150 -27.13 1.03 8.36
CA GLU A 150 -26.29 0.46 9.42
C GLU A 150 -25.94 1.50 10.50
N THR A 151 -26.28 1.16 11.73
CA THR A 151 -25.91 1.96 12.90
C THR A 151 -24.39 1.89 13.17
N SER A 152 -23.83 2.89 13.84
CA SER A 152 -22.42 2.91 14.24
C SER A 152 -22.02 1.69 15.08
N ARG A 153 -22.96 1.13 15.86
CA ARG A 153 -22.77 -0.11 16.64
C ARG A 153 -22.58 -1.36 15.77
N GLN A 154 -23.19 -1.37 14.59
CA GLN A 154 -23.02 -2.44 13.61
C GLN A 154 -21.73 -2.27 12.82
N LYS A 155 -21.17 -1.05 12.76
CA LYS A 155 -19.96 -0.75 11.98
C LYS A 155 -18.65 -0.89 12.76
N PHE A 156 -18.53 -0.25 13.93
CA PHE A 156 -17.23 -0.07 14.58
C PHE A 156 -16.54 -1.37 15.04
N ALA A 157 -15.25 -1.50 14.74
CA ALA A 157 -14.41 -2.63 15.14
C ALA A 157 -14.41 -2.93 16.64
N PHE A 158 -14.49 -1.91 17.52
CA PHE A 158 -14.52 -2.13 18.97
C PHE A 158 -15.82 -2.78 19.47
N MET A 159 -16.82 -2.93 18.61
CA MET A 159 -18.06 -3.67 18.89
C MET A 159 -18.00 -5.13 18.44
N SER A 160 -16.88 -5.59 17.86
CA SER A 160 -16.73 -6.97 17.36
C SER A 160 -16.42 -7.96 18.48
N ASP A 161 -16.79 -9.22 18.27
CA ASP A 161 -16.49 -10.29 19.23
C ASP A 161 -14.98 -10.54 19.30
N ALA A 162 -14.28 -10.45 18.16
CA ALA A 162 -12.83 -10.54 18.10
C ALA A 162 -12.13 -9.43 18.91
N TRP A 163 -12.67 -8.21 18.95
CA TRP A 163 -12.12 -7.15 19.79
C TRP A 163 -12.28 -7.48 21.28
N LEU A 164 -13.46 -7.98 21.67
CA LEU A 164 -13.74 -8.39 23.04
C LEU A 164 -12.82 -9.55 23.45
N GLU A 165 -12.71 -10.60 22.63
CA GLU A 165 -11.83 -11.75 22.87
C GLU A 165 -10.34 -11.35 22.96
N ALA A 166 -9.91 -10.36 22.18
CA ALA A 166 -8.52 -9.92 22.18
C ALA A 166 -8.13 -9.16 23.45
N GLU A 167 -9.09 -8.60 24.19
CA GLU A 167 -8.89 -7.81 25.41
C GLU A 167 -7.70 -6.83 25.30
N PRO A 168 -7.68 -5.94 24.29
CA PRO A 168 -6.52 -5.11 24.03
C PRO A 168 -6.27 -4.14 25.17
N VAL A 169 -5.02 -4.05 25.62
CA VAL A 169 -4.57 -2.97 26.51
C VAL A 169 -4.65 -1.65 25.76
N ILE A 170 -5.36 -0.69 26.33
CA ILE A 170 -5.57 0.60 25.71
C ILE A 170 -4.35 1.49 26.00
N CYS A 171 -3.65 1.92 24.94
CA CYS A 171 -2.54 2.85 25.01
C CYS A 171 -2.98 4.18 24.39
N TYR A 172 -3.41 5.12 25.24
CA TYR A 172 -3.86 6.43 24.79
C TYR A 172 -2.71 7.44 24.81
N LEU A 173 -2.20 7.76 23.61
CA LEU A 173 -1.12 8.74 23.46
C LEU A 173 -1.66 10.15 23.67
N THR A 174 -1.06 10.86 24.63
CA THR A 174 -1.43 12.23 25.00
C THR A 174 -0.44 13.27 24.49
N GLU A 175 0.79 12.87 24.17
CA GLU A 175 1.81 13.77 23.64
C GLU A 175 1.54 14.11 22.17
N GLN A 176 1.34 15.39 21.87
CA GLN A 176 1.19 15.87 20.49
C GLN A 176 2.56 16.32 19.95
N HIS A 177 3.12 15.57 18.98
CA HIS A 177 4.46 15.80 18.43
C HIS A 177 4.44 16.47 17.06
N ARG A 178 3.33 16.35 16.31
CA ARG A 178 3.19 16.97 14.97
C ARG A 178 2.85 18.47 15.03
N GLN A 179 2.56 19.00 16.22
CA GLN A 179 1.70 20.14 16.40
C GLN A 179 2.30 21.10 17.45
N SER A 180 2.82 22.24 17.00
CA SER A 180 2.99 23.43 17.85
C SER A 180 1.61 23.85 18.35
N GLU A 181 1.43 24.28 19.61
CA GLU A 181 0.16 24.86 20.08
C GLU A 181 -0.33 25.93 19.09
N ASN A 182 -1.32 25.58 18.26
CA ASN A 182 -1.79 26.41 17.19
C ASN A 182 -3.32 26.32 17.10
N ASP A 183 -3.94 27.30 16.44
CA ASP A 183 -5.39 27.42 16.35
C ASP A 183 -6.06 26.19 15.73
N LEU A 184 -5.38 25.50 14.80
CA LEU A 184 -5.91 24.29 14.19
C LEU A 184 -6.08 23.15 15.22
N ASN A 185 -5.15 23.01 16.17
CA ASN A 185 -5.26 21.96 17.18
C ASN A 185 -6.39 22.24 18.17
N LEU A 186 -6.60 23.51 18.51
CA LEU A 186 -7.74 23.93 19.32
C LEU A 186 -9.04 23.48 18.64
N ILE A 187 -9.22 23.84 17.37
CA ILE A 187 -10.38 23.46 16.55
C ILE A 187 -10.55 21.94 16.51
N LEU A 188 -9.48 21.18 16.21
CA LEU A 188 -9.53 19.72 16.12
C LEU A 188 -9.90 19.06 17.45
N ASN A 189 -9.38 19.55 18.57
CA ASN A 189 -9.70 19.03 19.89
C ASN A 189 -11.14 19.38 20.31
N GLU A 190 -11.61 20.57 19.99
CA GLU A 190 -12.99 20.98 20.25
C GLU A 190 -14.00 20.14 19.44
N ILE A 191 -13.74 19.90 18.15
CA ILE A 191 -14.54 18.99 17.32
C ILE A 191 -14.56 17.58 17.95
N ARG A 192 -13.39 17.09 18.38
CA ARG A 192 -13.24 15.77 19.01
C ARG A 192 -14.00 15.66 20.34
N ASN A 193 -14.10 16.75 21.09
CA ASN A 193 -14.84 16.81 22.35
C ASN A 193 -16.34 17.09 22.15
N GLY A 194 -16.76 17.47 20.93
CA GLY A 194 -18.13 17.87 20.63
C GLY A 194 -18.50 19.26 21.17
N GLU A 195 -17.51 20.09 21.47
CA GLU A 195 -17.67 21.40 22.13
C GLU A 195 -16.99 22.50 21.29
N VAL A 196 -17.41 22.63 20.02
CA VAL A 196 -16.86 23.66 19.11
C VAL A 196 -17.27 25.05 19.55
N THR A 197 -16.28 25.88 19.90
CA THR A 197 -16.51 27.24 20.38
C THR A 197 -16.76 28.21 19.22
N GLN A 198 -17.44 29.32 19.51
CA GLN A 198 -17.64 30.38 18.52
C GLN A 198 -16.30 30.91 17.97
N LYS A 199 -15.27 31.01 18.82
CA LYS A 199 -13.92 31.39 18.39
C LYS A 199 -13.37 30.47 17.30
N SER A 200 -13.53 29.15 17.45
CA SER A 200 -13.10 28.16 16.45
C SER A 200 -13.90 28.25 15.17
N ILE A 201 -15.20 28.54 15.26
CA ILE A 201 -16.06 28.80 14.11
C ILE A 201 -15.56 30.05 13.37
N ASP A 202 -15.37 31.17 14.07
CA ASP A 202 -14.88 32.43 13.50
C ASP A 202 -13.51 32.24 12.82
N LEU A 203 -12.62 31.43 13.41
CA LEU A 203 -11.33 31.07 12.83
C LEU A 203 -11.47 30.27 11.54
N LEU A 204 -12.38 29.29 11.48
CA LEU A 204 -12.67 28.53 10.25
C LEU A 204 -13.32 29.41 9.19
N GLU A 205 -14.27 30.25 9.59
CA GLU A 205 -14.96 31.21 8.71
C GLU A 205 -14.00 32.25 8.14
N SER A 206 -13.00 32.68 8.91
CA SER A 206 -11.93 33.57 8.42
C SER A 206 -11.09 32.94 7.29
N ARG A 207 -11.14 31.60 7.13
CA ARG A 207 -10.48 30.87 6.03
C ARG A 207 -11.39 30.61 4.85
N VAL A 208 -12.65 31.06 4.91
CA VAL A 208 -13.57 30.99 3.79
C VAL A 208 -13.21 32.07 2.79
N GLU A 209 -12.34 31.72 1.84
CA GLU A 209 -11.97 32.60 0.73
C GLU A 209 -12.90 32.36 -0.47
N PHE A 210 -13.55 33.43 -0.95
CA PHE A 210 -14.24 33.44 -2.23
C PHE A 210 -13.27 33.90 -3.32
N HIS A 211 -12.41 33.00 -3.81
CA HIS A 211 -11.55 33.27 -4.96
C HIS A 211 -12.00 32.47 -6.19
N PRO A 212 -12.31 33.14 -7.32
CA PRO A 212 -12.58 32.48 -8.61
C PRO A 212 -11.29 31.98 -9.30
N ASP A 213 -10.11 32.43 -8.88
CA ASP A 213 -8.82 31.99 -9.43
C ASP A 213 -8.23 30.86 -8.57
N GLU A 214 -8.57 29.63 -8.94
CA GLU A 214 -8.10 28.41 -8.29
C GLU A 214 -6.61 28.17 -8.57
N GLY A 215 -5.74 28.38 -7.57
CA GLY A 215 -4.31 28.07 -7.69
C GLY A 215 -4.05 26.63 -8.14
N GLU A 216 -3.26 26.47 -9.21
CA GLU A 216 -2.95 25.17 -9.85
C GLU A 216 -2.12 24.19 -8.99
N GLN A 217 -1.65 24.60 -7.80
CA GLN A 217 -0.64 23.85 -7.04
C GLN A 217 -1.15 23.19 -5.76
N GLU A 218 -2.36 23.50 -5.29
CA GLU A 218 -2.87 22.97 -4.01
C GLU A 218 -3.83 21.79 -4.25
N THR A 219 -3.67 20.72 -3.47
CA THR A 219 -4.57 19.56 -3.47
C THR A 219 -5.95 19.96 -2.95
N LYS A 220 -7.00 19.61 -3.69
CA LYS A 220 -8.39 19.93 -3.35
C LYS A 220 -9.09 18.74 -2.72
N LEU A 221 -9.74 18.93 -1.58
CA LEU A 221 -10.46 17.88 -0.84
C LEU A 221 -11.97 18.12 -0.89
N PHE A 222 -12.72 17.13 -1.34
CA PHE A 222 -14.18 17.18 -1.41
C PHE A 222 -14.83 15.97 -0.73
N THR A 223 -16.10 16.08 -0.38
CA THR A 223 -16.82 15.01 0.32
C THR A 223 -17.35 13.93 -0.64
N HIS A 224 -17.66 14.29 -1.90
CA HIS A 224 -18.29 13.42 -2.89
C HIS A 224 -17.41 13.16 -4.12
N ASN A 225 -17.45 11.93 -4.66
CA ASN A 225 -16.73 11.58 -5.90
C ASN A 225 -17.21 12.41 -7.11
N ALA A 226 -18.49 12.75 -7.19
CA ALA A 226 -19.03 13.54 -8.30
C ALA A 226 -18.38 14.92 -8.42
N ASP A 227 -18.14 15.60 -7.28
CA ASP A 227 -17.43 16.89 -7.26
C ASP A 227 -15.96 16.73 -7.62
N VAL A 228 -15.31 15.68 -7.10
CA VAL A 228 -13.93 15.33 -7.46
C VAL A 228 -13.78 15.12 -8.96
N ASP A 229 -14.67 14.33 -9.57
CA ASP A 229 -14.61 14.01 -10.99
C ASP A 229 -14.88 15.25 -11.84
N ARG A 230 -15.88 16.08 -11.48
CA ARG A 230 -16.16 17.35 -12.16
C ARG A 230 -14.96 18.30 -12.14
N ILE A 231 -14.36 18.53 -10.97
CA ILE A 231 -13.21 19.43 -10.82
C ILE A 231 -12.01 18.90 -11.58
N ASN A 232 -11.73 17.60 -11.48
CA ASN A 232 -10.63 16.99 -12.21
C ASN A 232 -10.80 17.11 -13.74
N HIS A 233 -12.02 16.92 -14.26
CA HIS A 233 -12.28 17.13 -15.68
C HIS A 233 -12.11 18.59 -16.11
N MET A 234 -12.62 19.53 -15.32
CA MET A 234 -12.46 20.97 -15.57
C MET A 234 -10.97 21.37 -15.68
N PHE A 235 -10.12 20.91 -14.76
CA PHE A 235 -8.68 21.18 -14.83
C PHE A 235 -8.00 20.48 -16.02
N LEU A 236 -8.43 19.27 -16.36
CA LEU A 236 -7.90 18.57 -17.53
C LEU A 236 -8.23 19.31 -18.83
N GLU A 237 -9.44 19.87 -18.95
CA GLU A 237 -9.87 20.64 -20.12
C GLU A 237 -9.02 21.89 -20.34
N GLN A 238 -8.61 22.57 -19.24
CA GLN A 238 -7.77 23.77 -19.27
C GLN A 238 -6.34 23.51 -19.78
N ILE A 239 -5.87 22.26 -19.76
CA ILE A 239 -4.55 21.92 -20.31
C ILE A 239 -4.60 21.98 -21.83
N GLY A 240 -3.78 22.87 -22.42
CA GLY A 240 -3.67 23.04 -23.88
C GLY A 240 -2.95 21.90 -24.64
N SER A 241 -2.35 20.93 -23.94
CA SER A 241 -1.73 19.77 -24.58
C SER A 241 -2.76 18.75 -25.10
N ALA A 242 -2.36 17.93 -26.07
CA ALA A 242 -3.26 16.96 -26.70
C ALA A 242 -3.72 15.86 -25.73
N SER A 243 -5.02 15.58 -25.74
CA SER A 243 -5.61 14.47 -24.99
C SER A 243 -5.15 13.12 -25.54
N ARG A 244 -4.90 12.18 -24.62
CA ARG A 244 -4.71 10.76 -24.90
C ARG A 244 -5.72 9.94 -24.11
N PHE A 245 -6.38 9.02 -24.80
CA PHE A 245 -7.42 8.17 -24.24
C PHE A 245 -6.91 6.74 -24.05
N PHE A 246 -7.19 6.17 -22.89
CA PHE A 246 -6.81 4.82 -22.49
C PHE A 246 -8.08 4.03 -22.18
N PRO A 247 -8.66 3.32 -23.17
CA PRO A 247 -9.80 2.44 -22.95
C PRO A 247 -9.37 1.16 -22.23
N ALA A 248 -10.10 0.77 -21.20
CA ALA A 248 -9.86 -0.44 -20.43
C ALA A 248 -10.13 -1.68 -21.28
N LYS A 249 -9.33 -2.73 -21.09
CA LYS A 249 -9.57 -4.04 -21.71
C LYS A 249 -10.20 -4.97 -20.69
N VAL A 250 -11.40 -5.45 -20.96
CA VAL A 250 -12.13 -6.39 -20.09
C VAL A 250 -12.26 -7.76 -20.73
N LYS A 251 -12.29 -8.82 -19.90
CA LYS A 251 -12.48 -10.20 -20.36
C LYS A 251 -13.11 -11.05 -19.25
N GLY A 252 -14.14 -11.83 -19.57
CA GLY A 252 -14.79 -12.75 -18.63
C GLY A 252 -16.31 -12.63 -18.63
N ASN A 253 -16.95 -13.11 -17.57
CA ASN A 253 -18.40 -13.02 -17.38
C ASN A 253 -18.85 -11.55 -17.18
N GLU A 254 -19.89 -11.10 -17.89
CA GLU A 254 -20.37 -9.71 -17.87
C GLU A 254 -20.81 -9.23 -16.48
N ALA A 255 -21.55 -10.04 -15.72
CA ALA A 255 -21.98 -9.66 -14.37
C ALA A 255 -20.78 -9.47 -13.41
N LEU A 256 -19.75 -10.31 -13.56
CA LEU A 256 -18.50 -10.18 -12.80
C LEU A 256 -17.65 -8.99 -13.27
N ILE A 257 -17.71 -8.63 -14.55
CA ILE A 257 -17.05 -7.43 -15.08
C ILE A 257 -17.71 -6.18 -14.50
N GLU A 258 -19.05 -6.09 -14.50
CA GLU A 258 -19.76 -4.96 -13.90
C GLU A 258 -19.48 -4.82 -12.40
N MET A 259 -19.37 -5.93 -11.69
CA MET A 259 -18.90 -5.95 -10.30
C MET A 259 -17.46 -5.43 -10.16
N LEU A 260 -16.54 -5.89 -11.04
CA LEU A 260 -15.16 -5.41 -11.07
C LEU A 260 -15.09 -3.91 -11.29
N LYS A 261 -15.80 -3.37 -12.29
CA LYS A 261 -15.82 -1.94 -12.60
C LYS A 261 -16.27 -1.08 -11.42
N LYS A 262 -17.24 -1.55 -10.64
CA LYS A 262 -17.68 -0.87 -9.41
C LYS A 262 -16.62 -0.88 -8.30
N SER A 263 -15.76 -1.90 -8.27
CA SER A 263 -14.71 -2.04 -7.26
C SER A 263 -13.37 -1.40 -7.65
N VAL A 264 -13.09 -1.28 -8.95
CA VAL A 264 -11.83 -0.77 -9.49
C VAL A 264 -11.86 0.76 -9.52
N LEU A 265 -10.83 1.39 -8.98
CA LEU A 265 -10.72 2.84 -8.91
C LEU A 265 -10.32 3.50 -10.25
N ALA A 266 -9.72 2.72 -11.15
CA ALA A 266 -9.32 3.15 -12.48
C ALA A 266 -10.54 3.22 -13.41
N LEU A 267 -10.61 4.27 -14.24
CA LEU A 267 -11.76 4.54 -15.11
C LEU A 267 -11.76 3.62 -16.35
N ASP A 268 -12.96 3.29 -16.84
CA ASP A 268 -13.16 2.56 -18.10
C ASP A 268 -12.47 3.27 -19.26
N ASN A 269 -12.61 4.59 -19.34
CA ASN A 269 -11.93 5.43 -20.30
C ASN A 269 -11.15 6.51 -19.54
N LEU A 270 -9.85 6.31 -19.41
CA LEU A 270 -8.97 7.29 -18.77
C LEU A 270 -8.46 8.28 -19.81
N GLU A 271 -8.73 9.56 -19.60
CA GLU A 271 -8.17 10.65 -20.39
C GLU A 271 -6.99 11.28 -19.66
N LEU A 272 -5.86 11.46 -20.34
CA LEU A 272 -4.67 12.11 -19.81
C LEU A 272 -4.09 13.11 -20.80
N LYS A 273 -3.48 14.15 -20.26
CA LYS A 273 -2.73 15.18 -20.98
C LYS A 273 -1.37 15.36 -20.33
N THR A 274 -0.37 15.81 -21.09
CA THR A 274 0.91 16.22 -20.50
C THR A 274 0.66 17.40 -19.56
N GLY A 275 1.19 17.32 -18.33
CA GLY A 275 0.92 18.26 -17.24
C GLY A 275 -0.23 17.85 -16.31
N ALA A 276 -1.02 16.83 -16.66
CA ALA A 276 -2.14 16.39 -15.82
C ALA A 276 -1.66 15.89 -14.46
N GLN A 277 -2.33 16.32 -13.38
CA GLN A 277 -2.07 15.82 -12.03
C GLN A 277 -2.83 14.51 -11.83
N VAL A 278 -2.09 13.48 -11.42
CA VAL A 278 -2.60 12.12 -11.29
C VAL A 278 -2.19 11.49 -9.97
N MET A 279 -2.95 10.47 -9.58
CA MET A 279 -2.68 9.60 -8.45
C MET A 279 -2.66 8.15 -8.93
N PHE A 280 -1.70 7.38 -8.46
CA PHE A 280 -1.71 5.93 -8.63
C PHE A 280 -2.81 5.30 -7.80
N VAL A 281 -3.54 4.32 -8.36
CA VAL A 281 -4.67 3.65 -7.69
C VAL A 281 -4.44 2.16 -7.42
N LYS A 282 -3.21 1.67 -7.63
CA LYS A 282 -2.79 0.30 -7.37
C LYS A 282 -1.40 0.28 -6.75
N ASN A 283 -1.10 -0.76 -5.97
CA ASN A 283 0.22 -0.96 -5.39
C ASN A 283 1.14 -1.71 -6.37
N ASN A 284 2.31 -1.15 -6.64
CA ASN A 284 3.41 -1.81 -7.34
C ASN A 284 4.75 -1.40 -6.71
N TYR A 285 5.14 -2.13 -5.66
CA TYR A 285 6.36 -1.86 -4.89
C TYR A 285 7.65 -2.05 -5.70
N GLU A 286 7.62 -2.86 -6.76
CA GLU A 286 8.79 -3.07 -7.64
C GLU A 286 9.09 -1.84 -8.49
N VAL A 287 8.04 -1.20 -9.00
CA VAL A 287 8.15 0.04 -9.78
C VAL A 287 8.31 1.26 -8.87
N GLY A 288 7.84 1.17 -7.61
CA GLY A 288 8.05 2.18 -6.59
C GLY A 288 6.86 3.09 -6.33
N TYR A 289 5.65 2.74 -6.82
CA TYR A 289 4.43 3.47 -6.53
C TYR A 289 3.42 2.62 -5.76
N VAL A 290 2.54 3.32 -5.06
CA VAL A 290 1.38 2.74 -4.37
C VAL A 290 0.10 3.50 -4.64
N ASN A 291 -1.03 2.89 -4.28
CA ASN A 291 -2.30 3.61 -4.21
C ASN A 291 -2.14 4.86 -3.33
N GLY A 292 -2.45 6.04 -3.87
CA GLY A 292 -2.23 7.33 -3.21
C GLY A 292 -1.03 8.13 -3.72
N THR A 293 -0.09 7.52 -4.43
CA THR A 293 1.12 8.22 -4.91
C THR A 293 0.74 9.30 -5.91
N LEU A 294 1.02 10.55 -5.58
CA LEU A 294 0.73 11.72 -6.42
C LEU A 294 1.88 12.01 -7.40
N GLY A 295 1.52 12.51 -8.57
CA GLY A 295 2.49 13.00 -9.55
C GLY A 295 1.84 13.78 -10.67
N ARG A 296 2.66 14.21 -11.62
CA ARG A 296 2.23 14.88 -12.86
C ARG A 296 2.68 14.11 -14.08
N ILE A 297 1.86 14.06 -15.11
CA ILE A 297 2.24 13.49 -16.40
C ILE A 297 3.33 14.36 -17.02
N SER A 298 4.55 13.85 -17.07
CA SER A 298 5.69 14.49 -17.74
C SER A 298 5.68 14.30 -19.26
N GLY A 299 5.03 13.22 -19.72
CA GLY A 299 4.94 12.87 -21.13
C GLY A 299 4.44 11.44 -21.29
N PHE A 300 4.68 10.86 -22.46
CA PHE A 300 4.29 9.49 -22.78
C PHE A 300 5.44 8.81 -23.52
N THR A 301 5.62 7.50 -23.32
CA THR A 301 6.60 6.70 -24.04
C THR A 301 6.20 6.49 -25.50
N ASP A 302 7.11 5.96 -26.32
CA ASP A 302 6.84 5.60 -27.73
C ASP A 302 5.68 4.60 -27.88
N LYS A 303 5.46 3.78 -26.84
CA LYS A 303 4.36 2.80 -26.76
C LYS A 303 3.04 3.42 -26.27
N GLY A 304 3.07 4.71 -25.95
CA GLY A 304 1.93 5.47 -25.47
C GLY A 304 1.69 5.42 -23.95
N HIS A 305 2.55 4.75 -23.17
CA HIS A 305 2.37 4.67 -21.72
C HIS A 305 2.67 6.02 -21.04
N PRO A 306 1.90 6.44 -20.02
CA PRO A 306 2.18 7.69 -19.32
C PRO A 306 3.47 7.63 -18.49
N LEU A 307 4.25 8.71 -18.53
CA LEU A 307 5.41 8.94 -17.68
C LEU A 307 5.01 9.90 -16.56
N VAL A 308 4.95 9.42 -15.33
CA VAL A 308 4.54 10.18 -14.15
C VAL A 308 5.78 10.65 -13.40
N LYS A 309 5.95 11.97 -13.25
CA LYS A 309 6.92 12.54 -12.32
C LYS A 309 6.25 12.70 -10.96
N THR A 310 6.68 11.94 -9.95
CA THR A 310 6.13 12.03 -8.59
C THR A 310 6.59 13.31 -7.90
N PHE A 311 5.94 13.68 -6.80
CA PHE A 311 6.36 14.83 -5.98
C PHE A 311 7.69 14.61 -5.26
N ASP A 312 8.10 13.34 -5.09
CA ASP A 312 9.44 12.96 -4.62
C ASP A 312 10.50 12.96 -5.75
N ASN A 313 10.14 13.48 -6.94
CA ASN A 313 10.96 13.58 -8.15
C ASN A 313 11.33 12.25 -8.84
N ASP A 314 10.70 11.13 -8.48
CA ASP A 314 10.85 9.88 -9.23
C ASP A 314 10.10 9.96 -10.58
N LEU A 315 10.70 9.41 -11.64
CA LEU A 315 10.07 9.28 -12.94
C LEU A 315 9.61 7.83 -13.15
N ILE A 316 8.30 7.64 -13.24
CA ILE A 316 7.66 6.32 -13.26
C ILE A 316 6.89 6.10 -14.57
N GLU A 317 7.19 5.01 -15.27
CA GLU A 317 6.36 4.54 -16.40
C GLU A 317 5.14 3.78 -15.88
N ALA A 318 3.94 4.36 -16.06
CA ALA A 318 2.69 3.75 -15.62
C ALA A 318 2.16 2.76 -16.66
N LYS A 319 2.49 1.47 -16.48
CA LYS A 319 2.05 0.40 -17.38
C LYS A 319 0.62 -0.07 -17.04
N PRO A 320 -0.13 -0.58 -18.03
CA PRO A 320 -1.42 -1.22 -17.75
C PRO A 320 -1.28 -2.37 -16.75
N GLU A 321 -2.16 -2.38 -15.77
CA GLU A 321 -2.23 -3.35 -14.68
C GLU A 321 -3.55 -4.13 -14.76
N THR A 322 -3.55 -5.37 -14.28
CA THR A 322 -4.74 -6.23 -14.28
C THR A 322 -5.37 -6.29 -12.89
N TRP A 323 -6.70 -6.15 -12.83
CA TRP A 323 -7.57 -6.53 -11.72
C TRP A 323 -8.37 -7.74 -12.17
N ALA A 324 -8.53 -8.75 -11.31
CA ALA A 324 -9.25 -9.97 -11.68
C ALA A 324 -10.08 -10.50 -10.51
N ILE A 325 -11.24 -11.07 -10.84
CA ILE A 325 -11.97 -11.98 -9.97
C ILE A 325 -11.52 -13.39 -10.37
N GLU A 326 -10.92 -14.09 -9.42
CA GLU A 326 -10.45 -15.45 -9.62
C GLU A 326 -11.40 -16.47 -8.98
N ASP A 327 -11.49 -17.66 -9.56
CA ASP A 327 -12.16 -18.79 -8.93
C ASP A 327 -11.32 -19.41 -7.80
N GLU A 328 -11.86 -20.44 -7.15
CA GLU A 328 -11.20 -21.16 -6.07
C GLU A 328 -9.83 -21.75 -6.46
N SER A 329 -9.61 -22.00 -7.76
CA SER A 329 -8.35 -22.52 -8.32
C SER A 329 -7.34 -21.44 -8.73
N GLY A 330 -7.71 -20.16 -8.61
CA GLY A 330 -6.88 -19.03 -9.04
C GLY A 330 -6.98 -18.72 -10.54
N LYS A 331 -7.98 -19.27 -11.23
CA LYS A 331 -8.22 -18.96 -12.65
C LYS A 331 -9.08 -17.69 -12.75
N PRO A 332 -8.72 -16.71 -13.60
CA PRO A 332 -9.49 -15.47 -13.73
C PRO A 332 -10.86 -15.76 -14.40
N LEU A 333 -11.94 -15.54 -13.64
CA LEU A 333 -13.33 -15.57 -14.12
C LEU A 333 -13.71 -14.27 -14.83
N ALA A 334 -13.16 -13.16 -14.36
CA ALA A 334 -13.24 -11.85 -14.99
C ALA A 334 -11.97 -11.06 -14.75
N SER A 335 -11.62 -10.20 -15.70
CA SER A 335 -10.43 -9.35 -15.64
C SER A 335 -10.71 -7.98 -16.25
N PHE A 336 -10.10 -6.97 -15.66
CA PHE A 336 -10.12 -5.57 -16.06
C PHE A 336 -8.66 -5.10 -16.15
N VAL A 337 -8.22 -4.61 -17.31
CA VAL A 337 -6.85 -4.17 -17.55
C VAL A 337 -6.85 -2.69 -17.92
N GLN A 338 -6.14 -1.88 -17.15
CA GLN A 338 -6.09 -0.43 -17.31
C GLN A 338 -4.82 0.17 -16.71
N VAL A 339 -4.40 1.34 -17.19
CA VAL A 339 -3.35 2.14 -16.56
C VAL A 339 -3.79 2.51 -15.13
N PRO A 340 -2.98 2.26 -14.09
CA PRO A 340 -3.38 2.41 -12.69
C PRO A 340 -3.33 3.86 -12.21
N LEU A 341 -3.90 4.79 -12.98
CA LEU A 341 -3.94 6.22 -12.70
C LEU A 341 -5.36 6.75 -12.65
N ARG A 342 -5.55 7.81 -11.87
CA ARG A 342 -6.74 8.67 -11.90
C ARG A 342 -6.29 10.12 -11.77
N LEU A 343 -7.06 11.07 -12.31
CA LEU A 343 -6.84 12.49 -12.09
C LEU A 343 -6.93 12.83 -10.60
N ALA A 344 -6.12 13.79 -10.15
CA ALA A 344 -5.92 14.05 -8.73
C ALA A 344 -5.62 15.52 -8.38
N TRP A 345 -6.19 16.48 -9.12
CA TRP A 345 -6.29 17.86 -8.62
C TRP A 345 -7.24 17.92 -7.43
N ALA A 346 -8.33 17.15 -7.51
CA ALA A 346 -9.26 16.90 -6.44
C ALA A 346 -9.21 15.42 -6.02
N ILE A 347 -9.36 15.16 -4.72
CA ILE A 347 -9.58 13.84 -4.14
C ILE A 347 -10.67 13.91 -3.06
N THR A 348 -11.24 12.76 -2.70
CA THR A 348 -12.22 12.73 -1.62
C THR A 348 -11.53 12.79 -0.26
N VAL A 349 -12.22 13.33 0.75
CA VAL A 349 -11.76 13.31 2.15
C VAL A 349 -11.41 11.89 2.60
N HIS A 350 -12.22 10.90 2.22
CA HIS A 350 -11.97 9.47 2.47
C HIS A 350 -10.59 9.02 1.97
N LYS A 351 -10.20 9.41 0.75
CA LYS A 351 -8.89 9.07 0.19
C LYS A 351 -7.74 9.88 0.77
N SER A 352 -8.03 10.99 1.45
CA SER A 352 -7.00 11.79 2.13
C SER A 352 -6.59 11.21 3.49
N GLN A 353 -7.35 10.27 4.06
CA GLN A 353 -7.07 9.72 5.38
C GLN A 353 -5.68 9.07 5.43
N GLY A 354 -4.94 9.36 6.48
CA GLY A 354 -3.53 8.96 6.63
C GLY A 354 -2.52 9.89 5.94
N MET A 355 -2.93 10.81 5.06
CA MET A 355 -2.05 11.78 4.40
C MET A 355 -1.71 12.98 5.30
N THR A 356 -0.65 13.71 4.96
CA THR A 356 -0.31 15.02 5.53
C THR A 356 -0.09 16.00 4.37
N LEU A 357 -0.72 17.17 4.44
CA LEU A 357 -0.71 18.20 3.41
C LEU A 357 -0.18 19.51 4.03
N ASP A 358 0.69 20.21 3.31
CA ASP A 358 1.17 21.53 3.74
C ASP A 358 0.13 22.62 3.45
N LYS A 359 -0.56 22.51 2.31
CA LYS A 359 -1.67 23.39 1.91
C LYS A 359 -2.75 22.57 1.22
N ALA A 360 -4.01 22.91 1.49
CA ALA A 360 -5.14 22.28 0.83
C ALA A 360 -6.33 23.25 0.76
N MET A 361 -7.06 23.14 -0.35
CA MET A 361 -8.41 23.69 -0.45
C MET A 361 -9.40 22.59 -0.07
N ILE A 362 -10.31 22.88 0.85
CA ILE A 362 -11.27 21.89 1.37
C ILE A 362 -12.69 22.43 1.20
N ASP A 363 -13.59 21.60 0.70
CA ASP A 363 -15.02 21.88 0.69
C ASP A 363 -15.76 20.88 1.57
N LEU A 364 -16.28 21.38 2.70
CA LEU A 364 -17.07 20.63 3.68
C LEU A 364 -18.54 21.08 3.69
N SER A 365 -18.98 21.91 2.73
CA SER A 365 -20.37 22.39 2.64
C SER A 365 -21.39 21.24 2.53
N ARG A 366 -20.96 20.13 1.93
CA ARG A 366 -21.73 18.89 1.76
C ARG A 366 -21.15 17.74 2.59
N ALA A 367 -20.61 18.01 3.78
CA ALA A 367 -20.24 16.91 4.68
C ALA A 367 -21.50 16.16 5.12
N PHE A 368 -21.45 14.84 5.06
CA PHE A 368 -22.60 13.96 5.33
C PHE A 368 -22.30 12.87 6.36
N GLU A 369 -21.02 12.56 6.56
CA GLU A 369 -20.57 11.63 7.60
C GLU A 369 -19.93 12.40 8.78
N LYS A 370 -20.24 11.97 10.00
CA LYS A 370 -19.59 12.50 11.21
C LYS A 370 -18.11 12.13 11.19
N GLY A 371 -17.25 13.03 11.65
CA GLY A 371 -15.79 12.90 11.59
C GLY A 371 -15.19 13.27 10.23
N GLN A 372 -15.98 13.51 9.18
CA GLN A 372 -15.45 13.88 7.85
C GLN A 372 -14.70 15.21 7.88
N GLY A 373 -15.23 16.23 8.56
CA GLY A 373 -14.50 17.50 8.72
C GLY A 373 -13.25 17.36 9.60
N TYR A 374 -13.32 16.59 10.68
CA TYR A 374 -12.15 16.27 11.50
C TYR A 374 -11.02 15.59 10.69
N VAL A 375 -11.36 14.61 9.84
CA VAL A 375 -10.37 13.97 8.95
C VAL A 375 -9.77 14.96 7.97
N ALA A 376 -10.60 15.78 7.30
CA ALA A 376 -10.14 16.74 6.31
C ALA A 376 -9.21 17.80 6.92
N LEU A 377 -9.61 18.42 8.03
CA LEU A 377 -8.85 19.46 8.72
C LEU A 377 -7.55 18.90 9.31
N SER A 378 -7.58 17.68 9.85
CA SER A 378 -6.39 17.03 10.44
C SER A 378 -5.33 16.62 9.42
N ARG A 379 -5.57 16.80 8.10
CA ARG A 379 -4.54 16.60 7.08
C ARG A 379 -3.52 17.74 7.06
N LEU A 380 -3.93 18.93 7.50
CA LEU A 380 -3.10 20.12 7.53
C LEU A 380 -2.22 20.18 8.79
N ARG A 381 -1.08 20.85 8.67
CA ARG A 381 -0.16 21.08 9.82
C ARG A 381 -0.55 22.29 10.65
N ASP A 382 -1.11 23.30 10.00
CA ASP A 382 -1.51 24.56 10.61
C ASP A 382 -2.75 25.11 9.89
N LEU A 383 -3.39 26.09 10.53
CA LEU A 383 -4.56 26.75 9.98
C LEU A 383 -4.18 27.60 8.75
N GLN A 384 -2.94 28.07 8.64
CA GLN A 384 -2.47 28.93 7.52
C GLN A 384 -2.54 28.22 6.18
N GLY A 385 -2.28 26.92 6.13
CA GLY A 385 -2.43 26.08 4.95
C GLY A 385 -3.87 25.74 4.56
N LEU A 386 -4.88 26.13 5.35
CA LEU A 386 -6.29 25.89 5.06
C LEU A 386 -6.88 27.00 4.17
N LYS A 387 -7.43 26.59 3.03
CA LYS A 387 -8.46 27.36 2.31
C LYS A 387 -9.77 26.60 2.37
N LEU A 388 -10.81 27.23 2.89
CA LEU A 388 -12.11 26.60 3.05
C LEU A 388 -13.08 27.16 2.02
N ARG A 389 -13.77 26.30 1.28
CA ARG A 389 -14.84 26.73 0.36
C ARG A 389 -16.18 26.88 1.07
N GLY A 390 -16.40 26.06 2.09
CA GLY A 390 -17.59 26.07 2.93
C GLY A 390 -17.54 24.93 3.93
N LEU A 391 -18.38 25.02 4.95
CA LEU A 391 -18.61 23.99 5.95
C LEU A 391 -20.10 23.94 6.32
N ASN A 392 -20.54 22.82 6.87
CA ASN A 392 -21.86 22.68 7.50
C ASN A 392 -21.70 22.15 8.93
N GLN A 393 -22.80 22.05 9.67
CA GLN A 393 -22.79 21.56 11.05
C GLN A 393 -22.24 20.13 11.16
N THR A 394 -22.63 19.21 10.25
CA THR A 394 -22.16 17.82 10.24
C THR A 394 -20.64 17.71 10.14
N ALA A 395 -19.98 18.64 9.45
CA ALA A 395 -18.52 18.67 9.34
C ALA A 395 -17.82 18.86 10.70
N LEU A 396 -18.50 19.49 11.66
CA LEU A 396 -18.00 19.79 13.00
C LEU A 396 -18.43 18.75 14.05
N GLU A 397 -19.15 17.72 13.63
CA GLU A 397 -19.63 16.65 14.51
C GLU A 397 -18.76 15.40 14.44
N VAL A 398 -18.73 14.66 15.54
CA VAL A 398 -18.15 13.32 15.65
C VAL A 398 -19.19 12.32 16.14
N ASP A 399 -18.95 11.04 15.91
CA ASP A 399 -19.90 9.98 16.29
C ASP A 399 -20.02 9.84 17.82
N GLU A 400 -21.25 9.84 18.34
CA GLU A 400 -21.51 9.76 19.78
C GLU A 400 -21.06 8.45 20.43
N LEU A 401 -21.11 7.34 19.68
CA LEU A 401 -20.64 6.05 20.18
C LEU A 401 -19.11 6.06 20.28
N ALA A 402 -18.43 6.68 19.30
CA ALA A 402 -16.98 6.92 19.38
C ALA A 402 -16.62 7.81 20.58
N MET A 403 -17.37 8.89 20.83
CA MET A 403 -17.16 9.75 22.02
C MET A 403 -17.30 8.97 23.33
N ARG A 404 -18.34 8.14 23.46
CA ARG A 404 -18.56 7.31 24.65
C ARG A 404 -17.46 6.26 24.83
N ALA A 405 -17.06 5.60 23.75
CA ALA A 405 -15.95 4.64 23.78
C ALA A 405 -14.62 5.31 24.15
N ASP A 406 -14.35 6.52 23.63
CA ASP A 406 -13.13 7.27 23.93
C ASP A 406 -12.98 7.59 25.41
N LYS A 407 -14.06 7.99 26.09
CA LYS A 407 -14.04 8.19 27.55
C LYS A 407 -13.55 6.94 28.28
N ARG A 408 -14.12 5.77 27.93
CA ARG A 408 -13.70 4.49 28.50
C ARG A 408 -12.26 4.13 28.14
N PHE A 409 -11.83 4.42 26.91
CA PHE A 409 -10.45 4.19 26.48
C PHE A 409 -9.44 5.02 27.27
N ARG A 410 -9.77 6.28 27.59
CA ARG A 410 -8.92 7.13 28.44
C ARG A 410 -8.80 6.59 29.86
N GLU A 411 -9.92 6.19 30.47
CA GLU A 411 -9.93 5.57 31.80
C GLU A 411 -9.05 4.32 31.85
N LEU A 412 -9.27 3.36 30.93
CA LEU A 412 -8.50 2.12 30.84
C LEU A 412 -7.01 2.39 30.59
N SER A 413 -6.69 3.39 29.76
CA SER A 413 -5.29 3.76 29.53
C SER A 413 -4.65 4.38 30.77
N GLN A 414 -5.39 5.16 31.57
CA GLN A 414 -4.88 5.76 32.79
C GLN A 414 -4.59 4.71 33.86
N GLU A 415 -5.50 3.74 34.04
CA GLU A 415 -5.29 2.60 34.94
C GLU A 415 -3.98 1.85 34.62
N TRP A 416 -3.67 1.66 33.34
CA TRP A 416 -2.39 1.08 32.91
C TRP A 416 -1.20 2.02 33.10
N ASP A 417 -1.35 3.31 32.79
CA ASP A 417 -0.31 4.33 32.92
C ASP A 417 0.20 4.42 34.37
N ASP A 418 -0.73 4.40 35.32
CA ASP A 418 -0.46 4.45 36.76
C ASP A 418 0.21 3.16 37.25
N SER A 419 -0.29 1.99 36.82
CA SER A 419 0.25 0.69 37.27
C SER A 419 1.62 0.31 36.69
N LEU A 420 2.08 1.00 35.64
CA LEU A 420 3.37 0.73 34.98
C LEU A 420 4.56 1.28 35.74
N GLU A 421 4.38 2.34 36.54
CA GLU A 421 5.47 2.94 37.31
C GLU A 421 6.02 1.99 38.38
N GLU A 422 5.24 0.96 38.73
CA GLU A 422 5.58 -0.06 39.73
C GLU A 422 6.05 -1.40 39.12
N LYS A 423 6.02 -1.57 37.78
CA LYS A 423 6.25 -2.87 37.11
C LYS A 423 7.45 -2.84 36.16
N SER A 424 8.41 -3.75 36.35
CA SER A 424 9.41 -4.06 35.32
C SER A 424 8.84 -5.09 34.34
N LEU A 425 8.64 -4.70 33.09
CA LEU A 425 8.18 -5.58 32.01
C LEU A 425 9.32 -6.32 31.30
N GLU A 426 10.57 -6.15 31.73
CA GLU A 426 11.74 -6.69 31.01
C GLU A 426 11.73 -8.22 30.91
N GLY A 427 11.21 -8.90 31.94
CA GLY A 427 10.98 -10.35 31.93
C GLY A 427 9.90 -10.80 30.94
N GLU A 428 8.82 -10.03 30.81
CA GLU A 428 7.76 -10.27 29.81
C GLU A 428 8.31 -10.11 28.39
N PHE A 429 9.15 -9.10 28.15
CA PHE A 429 9.76 -8.87 26.83
C PHE A 429 10.54 -10.08 26.36
N ARG A 430 11.43 -10.58 27.23
CA ARG A 430 12.28 -11.73 26.91
C ARG A 430 11.44 -12.98 26.66
N SER A 431 10.42 -13.21 27.51
CA SER A 431 9.53 -14.36 27.39
C SER A 431 8.75 -14.33 26.08
N PHE A 432 8.21 -13.17 25.70
CA PHE A 432 7.46 -12.99 24.47
C PHE A 432 8.33 -13.23 23.21
N ILE A 433 9.54 -12.68 23.17
CA ILE A 433 10.45 -12.89 22.04
C ILE A 433 10.79 -14.38 21.91
N LEU A 434 11.12 -15.06 23.01
CA LEU A 434 11.45 -16.48 23.00
C LEU A 434 10.25 -17.34 22.57
N TYR A 435 9.07 -17.07 23.11
CA TYR A 435 7.82 -17.73 22.70
C TYR A 435 7.53 -17.56 21.21
N SER A 436 7.86 -16.38 20.66
CA SER A 436 7.71 -16.07 19.24
C SER A 436 8.79 -16.71 18.35
N GLY A 437 9.75 -17.43 18.91
CA GLY A 437 10.88 -18.02 18.19
C GLY A 437 11.95 -17.00 17.76
N GLY A 438 11.97 -15.83 18.40
CA GLY A 438 12.93 -14.77 18.14
C GLY A 438 14.25 -14.93 18.90
N ILE A 439 15.16 -14.00 18.67
CA ILE A 439 16.51 -13.98 19.26
C ILE A 439 16.61 -12.95 20.38
N VAL A 440 17.22 -13.33 21.50
CA VAL A 440 17.49 -12.45 22.66
C VAL A 440 18.98 -12.40 23.04
N ASP A 441 19.82 -13.21 22.38
CA ASP A 441 21.26 -13.20 22.60
C ASP A 441 21.88 -11.91 22.04
N LYS A 442 22.73 -11.26 22.84
CA LYS A 442 23.31 -9.95 22.49
C LYS A 442 24.20 -10.01 21.24
N ARG A 443 24.94 -11.11 21.02
CA ARG A 443 25.83 -11.25 19.86
C ARG A 443 25.03 -11.49 18.59
N GLU A 444 24.00 -12.34 18.65
CA GLU A 444 23.11 -12.57 17.51
C GLU A 444 22.33 -11.31 17.13
N LEU A 445 21.84 -10.56 18.13
CA LEU A 445 21.17 -9.28 17.91
C LEU A 445 22.08 -8.27 17.23
N ALA A 446 23.35 -8.15 17.66
CA ALA A 446 24.31 -7.26 17.01
C ALA A 446 24.50 -7.60 15.52
N LYS A 447 24.72 -8.88 15.20
CA LYS A 447 24.83 -9.36 13.81
C LYS A 447 23.56 -9.08 12.99
N GLN A 448 22.39 -9.27 13.59
CA GLN A 448 21.11 -9.01 12.91
C GLN A 448 20.89 -7.52 12.67
N LYS A 449 21.23 -6.65 13.63
CA LYS A 449 21.18 -5.19 13.48
C LYS A 449 22.10 -4.70 12.36
N GLU A 450 23.33 -5.22 12.30
CA GLU A 450 24.26 -4.93 11.20
C GLU A 450 23.68 -5.36 9.85
N LYS A 451 23.10 -6.57 9.76
CA LYS A 451 22.45 -7.06 8.54
C LYS A 451 21.28 -6.18 8.10
N ILE A 452 20.46 -5.72 9.04
CA ILE A 452 19.34 -4.80 8.75
C ILE A 452 19.88 -3.43 8.30
N ALA A 453 20.90 -2.89 8.97
CA ALA A 453 21.52 -1.61 8.61
C ALA A 453 22.18 -1.67 7.23
N MET A 454 22.85 -2.77 6.89
CA MET A 454 23.42 -3.00 5.55
C MET A 454 22.33 -3.09 4.47
N LYS A 455 21.20 -3.75 4.75
CA LYS A 455 20.05 -3.77 3.84
C LYS A 455 19.38 -2.39 3.67
N GLY A 456 19.41 -1.55 4.70
CA GLY A 456 18.88 -0.18 4.66
C GLY A 456 19.82 0.84 4.03
N LYS A 457 21.13 0.58 4.03
CA LYS A 457 22.17 1.42 3.39
C LYS A 457 22.48 1.04 1.95
N ALA A 458 22.14 -0.16 1.51
CA ALA A 458 22.05 -0.43 0.09
C ALA A 458 20.98 0.51 -0.46
N GLU A 459 21.38 1.48 -1.29
CA GLU A 459 20.44 2.18 -2.17
C GLU A 459 19.46 1.16 -2.74
N LYS A 460 18.19 1.55 -2.99
CA LYS A 460 17.23 0.74 -3.75
C LYS A 460 17.72 0.63 -5.21
N VAL A 461 18.84 -0.03 -5.39
CA VAL A 461 19.48 -0.34 -6.67
C VAL A 461 18.58 -1.37 -7.31
N SER A 462 17.97 -1.01 -8.44
CA SER A 462 17.05 -1.90 -9.15
C SER A 462 17.69 -3.29 -9.39
N THR A 463 16.86 -4.34 -9.45
CA THR A 463 17.35 -5.72 -9.72
C THR A 463 18.21 -5.82 -10.99
N TYR A 464 17.97 -4.92 -11.95
CA TYR A 464 18.74 -4.77 -13.19
C TYR A 464 20.10 -4.13 -12.91
N GLN A 465 20.13 -3.04 -12.14
CA GLN A 465 21.38 -2.38 -11.76
C GLN A 465 22.27 -3.30 -10.91
N HIS A 466 21.69 -4.21 -10.11
CA HIS A 466 22.47 -5.24 -9.43
C HIS A 466 23.10 -6.25 -10.41
N THR A 467 22.35 -6.71 -11.43
CA THR A 467 22.92 -7.56 -12.51
C THR A 467 24.01 -6.82 -13.28
N LYS A 468 23.76 -5.54 -13.60
CA LYS A 468 24.68 -4.66 -14.32
C LYS A 468 26.01 -4.51 -13.58
N ASN A 469 25.96 -4.30 -12.27
CA ASN A 469 27.16 -4.21 -11.44
C ASN A 469 27.95 -5.54 -11.43
N LEU A 470 27.27 -6.69 -11.45
CA LEU A 470 27.96 -7.99 -11.53
C LEU A 470 28.58 -8.24 -12.92
N VAL A 471 27.95 -7.76 -14.00
CA VAL A 471 28.53 -7.75 -15.34
C VAL A 471 29.83 -6.94 -15.36
N LEU A 472 29.80 -5.72 -14.81
CA LEU A 472 30.98 -4.84 -14.70
C LEU A 472 32.08 -5.43 -13.82
N GLN A 473 31.74 -6.32 -12.88
CA GLN A 473 32.70 -7.10 -12.08
C GLN A 473 33.26 -8.32 -12.82
N GLY A 474 32.92 -8.56 -14.09
CA GLY A 474 33.45 -9.68 -14.85
C GLY A 474 32.81 -11.04 -14.51
N MET A 475 31.61 -11.07 -13.92
CA MET A 475 30.93 -12.30 -13.51
C MET A 475 30.15 -13.02 -14.63
N GLY A 476 30.23 -14.35 -14.72
CA GLY A 476 29.52 -15.16 -15.73
C GLY A 476 28.00 -15.26 -15.49
N ILE A 477 27.22 -15.74 -16.46
CA ILE A 477 25.74 -15.85 -16.33
C ILE A 477 25.35 -16.81 -15.19
N GLU A 478 25.97 -17.98 -15.15
CA GLU A 478 25.74 -19.02 -14.15
C GLU A 478 26.13 -18.55 -12.74
N GLU A 479 27.27 -17.87 -12.63
CA GLU A 479 27.78 -17.32 -11.38
C GLU A 479 26.88 -16.18 -10.87
N MET A 480 26.37 -15.33 -11.77
CA MET A 480 25.37 -14.31 -11.44
C MET A 480 24.05 -14.95 -10.97
N ALA A 481 23.63 -16.06 -11.57
CA ALA A 481 22.41 -16.76 -11.20
C ALA A 481 22.52 -17.32 -9.78
N GLU A 482 23.62 -18.01 -9.47
CA GLU A 482 23.91 -18.58 -8.15
C GLU A 482 24.06 -17.50 -7.08
N LYS A 483 24.91 -16.49 -7.31
CA LYS A 483 25.17 -15.40 -6.34
C LYS A 483 23.91 -14.61 -5.99
N ARG A 484 22.94 -14.57 -6.91
CA ARG A 484 21.69 -13.84 -6.71
C ARG A 484 20.50 -14.73 -6.33
N GLY A 485 20.66 -16.05 -6.29
CA GLY A 485 19.54 -16.99 -6.10
C GLY A 485 18.48 -16.90 -7.19
N LEU A 486 18.89 -16.58 -8.43
CA LEU A 486 18.01 -16.46 -9.60
C LEU A 486 18.21 -17.65 -10.55
N THR A 487 17.25 -17.86 -11.45
CA THR A 487 17.46 -18.81 -12.56
C THR A 487 18.30 -18.16 -13.67
N LYS A 488 19.04 -18.98 -14.43
CA LYS A 488 19.78 -18.55 -15.62
C LYS A 488 18.90 -17.73 -16.58
N GLY A 489 17.69 -18.21 -16.85
CA GLY A 489 16.72 -17.51 -17.68
C GLY A 489 16.28 -16.13 -17.14
N THR A 490 16.27 -15.93 -15.82
CA THR A 490 15.99 -14.61 -15.20
C THR A 490 17.17 -13.66 -15.40
N VAL A 491 18.41 -14.12 -15.20
CA VAL A 491 19.63 -13.32 -15.44
C VAL A 491 19.70 -12.90 -16.91
N LEU A 492 19.47 -13.82 -17.84
CA LEU A 492 19.41 -13.51 -19.28
C LEU A 492 18.35 -12.47 -19.61
N SER A 493 17.18 -12.53 -18.96
CA SER A 493 16.12 -11.51 -19.15
C SER A 493 16.53 -10.14 -18.62
N HIS A 494 17.34 -10.09 -17.55
CA HIS A 494 17.93 -8.83 -17.09
C HIS A 494 18.97 -8.30 -18.08
N LEU A 495 19.82 -9.17 -18.63
CA LEU A 495 20.83 -8.78 -19.62
C LEU A 495 20.22 -8.24 -20.91
N ILE A 496 19.10 -8.79 -21.38
CA ILE A 496 18.33 -8.22 -22.51
C ILE A 496 17.87 -6.81 -22.18
N ARG A 497 17.27 -6.59 -21.01
CA ARG A 497 16.81 -5.26 -20.61
C ARG A 497 17.98 -4.28 -20.44
N ILE A 498 19.11 -4.74 -19.91
CA ILE A 498 20.33 -3.95 -19.79
C ILE A 498 20.87 -3.59 -21.17
N SER A 499 20.88 -4.51 -22.13
CA SER A 499 21.34 -4.24 -23.50
C SER A 499 20.47 -3.23 -24.25
N GLU A 500 19.17 -3.16 -23.93
CA GLU A 500 18.23 -2.17 -24.46
C GLU A 500 18.38 -0.78 -23.83
N THR A 501 18.67 -0.72 -22.53
CA THR A 501 18.67 0.53 -21.73
C THR A 501 20.04 1.18 -21.58
N ASP A 502 21.10 0.40 -21.72
CA ASP A 502 22.49 0.87 -21.71
C ASP A 502 23.21 0.25 -22.91
N LYS A 503 23.53 1.08 -23.91
CA LYS A 503 24.22 0.64 -25.12
C LYS A 503 25.74 0.57 -24.95
N GLU A 504 26.31 1.19 -23.92
CA GLU A 504 27.76 1.29 -23.71
C GLU A 504 28.32 0.14 -22.87
N ILE A 505 27.48 -0.57 -22.11
CA ILE A 505 27.94 -1.71 -21.31
C ILE A 505 28.42 -2.87 -22.18
N ASP A 506 29.65 -3.33 -21.93
CA ASP A 506 30.25 -4.49 -22.57
C ASP A 506 29.53 -5.78 -22.16
N LEU A 507 28.87 -6.41 -23.13
CA LEU A 507 28.22 -7.71 -22.99
C LEU A 507 28.86 -8.77 -23.90
N GLU A 508 29.94 -8.45 -24.61
CA GLU A 508 30.48 -9.28 -25.70
C GLU A 508 30.88 -10.69 -25.23
N ARG A 509 31.32 -10.78 -23.98
CA ARG A 509 31.59 -12.03 -23.27
C ARG A 509 30.40 -13.01 -23.20
N PHE A 510 29.18 -12.55 -23.43
CA PHE A 510 27.97 -13.37 -23.42
C PHE A 510 27.48 -13.68 -24.85
N ARG A 511 28.22 -13.27 -25.89
CA ARG A 511 27.83 -13.41 -27.29
C ARG A 511 27.78 -14.89 -27.69
N PRO A 512 26.62 -15.40 -28.16
CA PRO A 512 26.55 -16.73 -28.73
C PRO A 512 27.10 -16.75 -30.18
N SER A 513 27.07 -17.89 -30.85
CA SER A 513 27.51 -17.98 -32.25
C SER A 513 26.70 -17.05 -33.16
N GLN A 514 27.37 -16.42 -34.14
CA GLN A 514 26.72 -15.52 -35.10
C GLN A 514 25.58 -16.22 -35.84
N GLU A 515 25.77 -17.50 -36.17
CA GLU A 515 24.74 -18.35 -36.79
C GLU A 515 23.45 -18.43 -35.94
N LEU A 516 23.57 -18.51 -34.60
CA LEU A 516 22.41 -18.54 -33.72
C LEU A 516 21.72 -17.17 -33.66
N ILE A 517 22.49 -16.08 -33.63
CA ILE A 517 21.96 -14.72 -33.64
C ILE A 517 21.15 -14.47 -34.92
N ASP A 518 21.69 -14.82 -36.08
CA ASP A 518 21.04 -14.62 -37.37
C ASP A 518 19.76 -15.45 -37.51
N LYS A 519 19.79 -16.72 -37.07
CA LYS A 519 18.61 -17.58 -37.08
C LYS A 519 17.52 -17.12 -36.11
N VAL A 520 17.90 -16.62 -34.92
CA VAL A 520 16.95 -16.02 -33.98
C VAL A 520 16.37 -14.73 -34.54
N ARG A 521 17.19 -13.89 -35.20
CA ARG A 521 16.74 -12.67 -35.89
C ARG A 521 15.71 -12.98 -36.98
N GLU A 522 15.96 -13.99 -37.80
CA GLU A 522 15.03 -14.45 -38.84
C GLU A 522 13.72 -14.99 -38.24
N ALA A 523 13.81 -15.80 -37.19
CA ALA A 523 12.64 -16.36 -36.50
C ALA A 523 11.81 -15.29 -35.76
N VAL A 524 12.46 -14.22 -35.27
CA VAL A 524 11.79 -13.04 -34.70
C VAL A 524 11.11 -12.23 -35.82
N ALA A 525 11.79 -12.00 -36.94
CA ALA A 525 11.23 -11.25 -38.08
C ALA A 525 9.99 -11.94 -38.68
N LYS A 526 9.97 -13.28 -38.73
CA LYS A 526 8.80 -14.08 -39.16
C LYS A 526 7.56 -13.88 -38.28
N GLN A 527 7.73 -13.38 -37.05
CA GLN A 527 6.61 -13.09 -36.15
C GLN A 527 6.04 -11.68 -36.33
N GLY A 528 6.63 -10.84 -37.19
CA GLY A 528 6.22 -9.45 -37.40
C GLY A 528 6.63 -8.52 -36.25
N SER A 529 6.13 -7.28 -36.26
CA SER A 529 6.44 -6.22 -35.29
C SER A 529 5.79 -6.47 -33.92
N VAL A 530 6.22 -7.52 -33.20
CA VAL A 530 5.66 -7.93 -31.91
C VAL A 530 6.63 -7.61 -30.78
N GLU A 531 6.16 -6.89 -29.76
CA GLU A 531 6.95 -6.34 -28.64
C GLU A 531 7.66 -7.40 -27.77
N LYS A 532 7.15 -8.64 -27.75
CA LYS A 532 7.81 -9.81 -27.16
C LYS A 532 7.62 -11.02 -28.08
N PRO A 533 8.62 -11.38 -28.88
CA PRO A 533 8.56 -12.56 -29.73
C PRO A 533 8.30 -13.82 -28.89
N SER A 534 7.41 -14.69 -29.36
CA SER A 534 7.09 -15.94 -28.65
C SER A 534 8.29 -16.87 -28.71
N LEU A 535 8.93 -17.10 -27.55
CA LEU A 535 10.07 -18.00 -27.43
C LEU A 535 9.73 -19.43 -27.90
N THR A 536 8.49 -19.89 -27.67
CA THR A 536 8.01 -21.20 -28.14
C THR A 536 7.94 -21.28 -29.65
N ARG A 537 7.51 -20.20 -30.33
CA ARG A 537 7.49 -20.14 -31.79
C ARG A 537 8.91 -20.05 -32.36
N ILE A 538 9.77 -19.22 -31.78
CA ILE A 538 11.19 -19.13 -32.16
C ILE A 538 11.84 -20.52 -32.06
N LEU A 539 11.66 -21.20 -30.93
CA LEU A 539 12.20 -22.54 -30.73
C LEU A 539 11.65 -23.55 -31.75
N SER A 540 10.37 -23.44 -32.12
CA SER A 540 9.76 -24.32 -33.13
C SER A 540 10.31 -24.06 -34.54
N ASP A 541 10.60 -22.81 -34.88
CA ASP A 541 11.15 -22.43 -36.19
C ASP A 541 12.63 -22.77 -36.31
N LEU A 542 13.39 -22.62 -35.21
CA LEU A 542 14.78 -23.06 -35.12
C LEU A 542 14.89 -24.59 -35.27
N LYS A 543 14.00 -25.35 -34.64
CA LYS A 543 13.97 -26.82 -34.77
C LYS A 543 13.60 -27.29 -36.18
N LYS A 544 12.80 -26.53 -36.93
CA LYS A 544 12.44 -26.84 -38.32
C LYS A 544 13.55 -26.49 -39.31
N SER A 545 14.29 -25.41 -39.07
CA SER A 545 15.36 -24.92 -39.96
C SER A 545 16.72 -25.59 -39.73
N MET A 546 16.94 -26.24 -38.58
CA MET A 546 18.21 -26.89 -38.22
C MET A 546 18.19 -28.42 -38.32
N SER A 547 17.34 -29.00 -39.17
CA SER A 547 17.18 -30.46 -39.31
C SER A 547 18.36 -31.17 -40.01
N SER A 548 19.35 -30.44 -40.48
CA SER A 548 20.59 -31.00 -41.03
C SER A 548 21.82 -30.28 -40.45
N VAL A 549 22.54 -31.00 -39.59
CA VAL A 549 23.88 -30.72 -39.01
C VAL A 549 23.93 -29.98 -37.65
N SER A 550 24.47 -30.73 -36.67
CA SER A 550 25.11 -30.36 -35.39
C SER A 550 24.30 -30.38 -34.07
N HIS A 551 24.94 -30.98 -33.06
CA HIS A 551 24.49 -31.37 -31.71
C HIS A 551 24.14 -30.22 -30.73
N LEU A 552 23.62 -29.08 -31.19
CA LEU A 552 23.25 -27.99 -30.30
C LEU A 552 21.88 -28.26 -29.65
N LYS A 553 21.87 -28.53 -28.34
CA LYS A 553 20.65 -28.48 -27.51
C LYS A 553 20.19 -27.03 -27.41
N ILE A 554 19.42 -26.55 -28.39
CA ILE A 554 18.84 -25.21 -28.36
C ILE A 554 17.60 -25.24 -27.45
N GLY A 555 17.65 -24.48 -26.36
CA GLY A 555 16.56 -24.24 -25.42
C GLY A 555 16.21 -22.76 -25.33
N PHE A 556 15.40 -22.41 -24.33
CA PHE A 556 14.94 -21.04 -24.14
C PHE A 556 16.05 -20.08 -23.67
N ASP A 557 17.07 -20.60 -23.00
CA ASP A 557 18.18 -19.79 -22.50
C ASP A 557 19.12 -19.38 -23.65
N GLU A 558 19.39 -20.27 -24.60
CA GLU A 558 20.21 -19.97 -25.79
C GLU A 558 19.52 -18.93 -26.68
N ILE A 559 18.19 -19.02 -26.82
CA ILE A 559 17.39 -18.01 -27.54
C ILE A 559 17.48 -16.65 -26.84
N LYS A 560 17.28 -16.61 -25.52
CA LYS A 560 17.38 -15.37 -24.73
C LYS A 560 18.79 -14.78 -24.78
N GLN A 561 19.81 -15.61 -24.79
CA GLN A 561 21.20 -15.16 -24.92
C GLN A 561 21.47 -14.51 -26.28
N ALA A 562 20.94 -15.06 -27.37
CA ALA A 562 21.01 -14.44 -28.69
C ALA A 562 20.20 -13.13 -28.76
N GLN A 563 19.07 -13.05 -28.06
CA GLN A 563 18.24 -11.83 -27.98
C GLN A 563 18.97 -10.62 -27.39
N ILE A 564 19.98 -10.82 -26.54
CA ILE A 564 20.81 -9.74 -25.99
C ILE A 564 21.43 -8.88 -27.12
N PHE A 565 21.74 -9.50 -28.26
CA PHE A 565 22.52 -8.90 -29.35
C PHE A 565 21.70 -8.50 -30.58
N LEU A 566 20.38 -8.74 -30.60
CA LEU A 566 19.57 -8.46 -31.79
C LEU A 566 19.53 -6.97 -32.17
N ASN A 567 19.68 -6.08 -31.20
CA ASN A 567 19.61 -4.62 -31.34
C ASN A 567 20.96 -3.92 -31.11
N ARG A 568 22.08 -4.66 -31.11
CA ARG A 568 23.42 -4.17 -30.73
C ARG A 568 24.46 -4.16 -31.87
N ASP A 569 24.08 -4.59 -33.07
CA ASP A 569 24.91 -4.50 -34.29
C ASP A 569 24.27 -3.58 -35.34
#